data_AF-A0A3B9QY60-F1
#
_entry.id   AF-A0A3B9QY60-F1
#
_cell.length_a   1.000
_cell.length_b   1.000
_cell.length_c   1.000
_cell.angle_alpha   90.00
_cell.angle_beta   90.00
_cell.angle_gamma   90.00
#
_symmetry.space_group_name_H-M   'P 1'
#
loop_
_entity.id
_entity.type
_entity.pdbx_description
1 polymer ?
#
loop_
_entity_poly.entity_id
_entity_poly.type
_entity_poly.pdbx_seq_one_letter_code
_entity_poly.pdbx_strand_id
1 'polypeptide(L)'
;MSPEELMAVIDTVANTAMEAYYWWATAIMIAIHAGFMMYEMGASRSKNVMHTGVKNILAFAFTIPAFFVVGFWAYWAYQSGNIFIPDVNHDYAQYYVPWSEGMGPNHQDGASGVFWAAFTLFAMTTAS
;
A
#
# COMPACT_ATOMS: atom_id res chain seq x y z
N MET A 1 -20.65 -13.95 -30.10
CA MET A 1 -20.08 -14.03 -28.76
C MET A 1 -20.64 -15.27 -28.10
N SER A 2 -19.80 -16.26 -27.87
CA SER A 2 -20.19 -17.43 -27.07
C SER A 2 -20.46 -16.99 -25.62
N PRO A 3 -21.22 -17.76 -24.83
CA PRO A 3 -21.39 -17.47 -23.41
C PRO A 3 -20.06 -17.32 -22.66
N GLU A 4 -19.03 -18.09 -23.04
CA GLU A 4 -17.70 -18.03 -22.45
C GLU A 4 -16.95 -16.74 -22.79
N GLU A 5 -17.02 -16.30 -24.06
CA GLU A 5 -16.46 -15.02 -24.49
C GLU A 5 -17.14 -13.83 -23.79
N LEU A 6 -18.45 -13.92 -23.56
CA LEU A 6 -19.19 -12.89 -22.83
C LEU A 6 -18.75 -12.81 -21.36
N MET A 7 -18.61 -13.95 -20.69
CA MET A 7 -18.15 -14.00 -19.31
C MET A 7 -16.72 -13.47 -19.17
N ALA A 8 -15.81 -13.83 -20.08
CA ALA A 8 -14.45 -13.30 -20.08
C ALA A 8 -14.40 -11.77 -20.21
N VAL A 9 -15.26 -11.18 -21.04
CA VAL A 9 -15.36 -9.72 -21.17
C VAL A 9 -15.92 -9.09 -19.89
N ILE A 10 -16.95 -9.68 -19.29
CA ILE A 10 -17.54 -9.20 -18.03
C ILE A 10 -16.49 -9.20 -16.91
N ASP A 11 -15.75 -10.29 -16.75
CA ASP A 11 -14.73 -10.42 -15.71
C ASP A 11 -13.58 -9.43 -15.93
N THR A 12 -13.15 -9.24 -17.18
CA THR A 12 -12.11 -8.25 -17.51
C THR A 12 -12.55 -6.84 -17.14
N VAL A 13 -13.78 -6.46 -17.48
CA VAL A 13 -14.33 -5.13 -17.15
C VAL A 13 -14.48 -4.96 -15.64
N ALA A 14 -14.98 -5.98 -14.95
CA ALA A 14 -15.15 -5.96 -13.49
C ALA A 14 -13.81 -5.79 -12.77
N ASN A 15 -12.80 -6.60 -13.13
CA ASN A 15 -11.46 -6.53 -12.53
C ASN A 15 -10.79 -5.19 -12.78
N THR A 16 -10.87 -4.67 -14.02
CA THR A 16 -10.29 -3.37 -14.37
C THR A 16 -10.99 -2.22 -13.63
N ALA A 17 -12.31 -2.27 -13.50
CA ALA A 17 -13.08 -1.26 -12.76
C ALA A 17 -12.72 -1.25 -11.27
N MET A 18 -12.58 -2.43 -10.66
CA MET A 18 -12.15 -2.58 -9.27
C MET A 18 -10.73 -2.05 -9.06
N GLU A 19 -9.79 -2.40 -9.93
CA GLU A 19 -8.42 -1.90 -9.87
C GLU A 19 -8.38 -0.37 -9.96
N ALA A 20 -9.08 0.21 -10.94
CA ALA A 20 -9.16 1.65 -11.12
C ALA A 20 -9.75 2.35 -9.88
N TYR A 21 -10.82 1.79 -9.30
CA TYR A 21 -11.44 2.33 -8.08
C TYR A 21 -10.44 2.43 -6.93
N TYR A 22 -9.64 1.40 -6.69
CA TYR A 22 -8.68 1.42 -5.59
C TYR A 22 -7.45 2.29 -5.87
N TRP A 23 -7.02 2.45 -7.14
CA TRP A 23 -6.01 3.45 -7.49
C TRP A 23 -6.51 4.88 -7.23
N TRP A 24 -7.78 5.17 -7.53
CA TRP A 24 -8.41 6.44 -7.15
C TRP A 24 -8.46 6.63 -5.64
N ALA A 25 -8.84 5.60 -4.88
CA ALA A 25 -8.83 5.65 -3.43
C ALA A 25 -7.41 5.92 -2.87
N THR A 26 -6.38 5.29 -3.46
CA THR A 26 -4.97 5.51 -3.13
C THR A 26 -4.55 6.96 -3.36
N ALA A 27 -4.95 7.56 -4.49
CA ALA A 27 -4.68 8.97 -4.78
C ALA A 27 -5.35 9.92 -3.78
N ILE A 28 -6.62 9.65 -3.42
CA ILE A 28 -7.34 10.41 -2.39
C ILE A 28 -6.64 10.28 -1.04
N MET A 29 -6.12 9.09 -0.71
CA MET A 29 -5.40 8.87 0.52
C MET A 29 -4.09 9.67 0.59
N ILE A 30 -3.38 9.87 -0.53
CA ILE A 30 -2.23 10.79 -0.58
C ILE A 30 -2.67 12.23 -0.27
N ALA A 31 -3.81 12.67 -0.79
CA ALA A 31 -4.35 14.00 -0.47
C ALA A 31 -4.69 14.16 1.02
N ILE A 32 -5.15 13.08 1.69
CA ILE A 32 -5.37 13.08 3.14
C ILE A 32 -4.07 13.31 3.91
N HIS A 33 -2.94 12.70 3.48
CA HIS A 33 -1.65 12.95 4.12
C HIS A 33 -1.18 14.40 3.94
N ALA A 34 -1.38 14.98 2.75
CA ALA A 34 -1.12 16.40 2.53
C ALA A 34 -2.00 17.27 3.45
N GLY A 35 -3.26 16.87 3.66
CA GLY A 35 -4.18 17.48 4.63
C GLY A 35 -3.64 17.43 6.06
N PHE A 36 -3.19 16.26 6.53
CA PHE A 36 -2.60 16.10 7.86
C PHE A 36 -1.35 16.94 8.03
N MET A 37 -0.45 16.93 7.05
CA MET A 37 0.75 17.78 7.07
C MET A 37 0.38 19.26 7.21
N MET A 38 -0.54 19.78 6.40
CA MET A 38 -0.98 21.17 6.48
C MET A 38 -1.63 21.50 7.83
N TYR A 39 -2.47 20.59 8.34
CA TYR A 39 -3.11 20.72 9.63
C TYR A 39 -2.09 20.80 10.78
N GLU A 40 -1.13 19.87 10.83
CA GLU A 40 -0.10 19.84 11.86
C GLU A 40 0.82 21.06 11.77
N MET A 41 1.20 21.46 10.56
CA MET A 41 1.98 22.68 10.34
C MET A 41 1.24 23.91 10.85
N GLY A 42 -0.07 24.02 10.58
CA GLY A 42 -0.92 25.11 11.06
C GLY A 42 -1.15 25.13 12.57
N ALA A 43 -1.27 23.95 13.20
CA ALA A 43 -1.40 23.81 14.64
C ALA A 43 -0.05 24.01 15.39
N SER A 44 1.07 23.82 14.69
CA SER A 44 2.41 23.98 15.28
C SER A 44 2.74 25.44 15.56
N ARG A 45 3.58 25.68 16.58
CA ARG A 45 4.13 27.02 16.83
C ARG A 45 4.96 27.44 15.62
N SER A 46 4.90 28.72 15.24
CA SER A 46 5.55 29.29 14.05
C SER A 46 7.01 28.85 13.86
N LYS A 47 7.80 28.77 14.94
CA LYS A 47 9.19 28.32 14.92
C LYS A 47 9.40 26.85 14.53
N ASN A 48 8.38 26.01 14.64
CA ASN A 48 8.44 24.57 14.39
C ASN A 48 7.77 24.16 13.07
N VAL A 49 7.16 25.08 12.32
CA VAL A 49 6.40 24.78 11.09
C VAL A 49 7.24 23.99 10.08
N MET A 50 8.49 24.41 9.86
CA MET A 50 9.40 23.71 8.94
C MET A 50 9.75 22.31 9.43
N HIS A 51 9.98 22.14 10.73
CA HIS A 51 10.27 20.82 11.30
C HIS A 51 9.08 19.88 11.14
N THR A 52 7.87 20.37 11.40
CA THR A 52 6.62 19.63 11.23
C THR A 52 6.38 19.23 9.77
N GLY A 53 6.61 20.14 8.82
CA GLY A 53 6.48 19.82 7.39
C GLY A 53 7.50 18.77 6.93
N VAL A 54 8.76 18.91 7.36
CA VAL A 54 9.83 17.97 7.00
C VAL A 54 9.56 16.57 7.54
N LYS A 55 9.08 16.40 8.79
CA LYS A 55 8.78 15.05 9.31
C LYS A 55 7.72 14.32 8.47
N ASN A 56 6.69 15.03 7.99
CA ASN A 56 5.62 14.44 7.19
C ASN A 56 6.10 14.03 5.80
N ILE A 57 6.96 14.83 5.17
CA ILE A 57 7.56 14.48 3.88
C ILE A 57 8.54 13.31 4.03
N LEU A 58 9.33 13.30 5.11
CA LEU A 58 10.24 12.19 5.41
C LEU A 58 9.48 10.90 5.72
N ALA A 59 8.27 10.97 6.27
CA ALA A 59 7.42 9.80 6.46
C ALA A 59 7.15 9.08 5.12
N PHE A 60 6.92 9.79 4.02
CA PHE A 60 6.81 9.19 2.68
C PHE A 60 8.13 8.55 2.24
N ALA A 61 9.22 9.31 2.33
CA ALA A 61 10.53 8.87 1.85
C ALA A 61 11.04 7.62 2.58
N PHE A 62 10.74 7.49 3.87
CA PHE A 62 11.18 6.36 4.68
C PHE A 62 10.22 5.17 4.62
N THR A 63 8.91 5.41 4.68
CA THR A 63 7.93 4.31 4.78
C THR A 63 7.85 3.49 3.51
N ILE A 64 7.94 4.10 2.32
CA ILE A 64 7.89 3.37 1.04
C ILE A 64 8.96 2.26 0.97
N PRO A 65 10.27 2.54 1.14
CA PRO A 65 11.28 1.49 1.12
C PRO A 65 11.19 0.55 2.33
N ALA A 66 10.87 1.04 3.52
CA ALA A 66 10.72 0.19 4.70
C ALA A 66 9.58 -0.83 4.55
N PHE A 67 8.46 -0.39 3.98
CA PHE A 67 7.30 -1.24 3.75
C PHE A 67 7.54 -2.23 2.61
N PHE A 68 8.27 -1.82 1.56
CA PHE A 68 8.71 -2.74 0.50
C PHE A 68 9.61 -3.85 1.04
N VAL A 69 10.59 -3.52 1.89
CA VAL A 69 11.60 -4.48 2.35
C VAL A 69 11.08 -5.40 3.45
N VAL A 70 10.27 -4.88 4.39
CA VAL A 70 9.84 -5.65 5.58
C VAL A 70 8.34 -5.60 5.80
N GLY A 71 7.68 -4.46 5.56
CA GLY A 71 6.29 -4.27 5.94
C GLY A 71 5.31 -5.22 5.25
N PHE A 72 5.41 -5.36 3.93
CA PHE A 72 4.51 -6.22 3.18
C PHE A 72 4.74 -7.71 3.46
N TRP A 73 6.00 -8.12 3.55
CA TRP A 73 6.38 -9.46 4.02
C TRP A 73 5.79 -9.75 5.40
N ALA A 74 5.93 -8.82 6.35
CA ALA A 74 5.43 -8.99 7.71
C ALA A 74 3.91 -9.18 7.73
N TYR A 75 3.16 -8.39 6.94
CA TYR A 75 1.71 -8.56 6.81
C TYR A 75 1.33 -10.01 6.47
N TRP A 76 2.00 -10.60 5.48
CA TRP A 76 1.75 -11.98 5.06
C TRP A 76 2.28 -13.03 6.05
N ALA A 77 3.43 -12.76 6.70
CA ALA A 77 4.00 -13.67 7.69
C ALA A 77 3.14 -13.81 8.96
N TYR A 78 2.37 -12.77 9.32
CA TYR A 78 1.44 -12.81 10.45
C TYR A 78 0.02 -13.26 10.08
N GLN A 79 -0.24 -13.63 8.82
CA GLN A 79 -1.56 -14.08 8.39
C GLN A 79 -1.94 -15.48 8.93
N SER A 80 -0.97 -16.30 9.34
CA SER A 80 -1.16 -17.68 9.84
C SER A 80 -1.92 -17.80 11.18
N GLY A 81 -2.45 -16.69 11.71
CA GLY A 81 -3.35 -16.66 12.88
C GLY A 81 -2.66 -16.43 14.22
N ASN A 82 -1.33 -16.32 14.25
CA ASN A 82 -0.57 -15.94 15.45
C ASN A 82 0.03 -14.55 15.27
N ILE A 83 -0.57 -13.54 15.90
CA ILE A 83 -0.09 -12.14 15.84
C ILE A 83 1.27 -11.91 16.52
N PHE A 84 1.74 -12.85 17.34
CA PHE A 84 2.97 -12.69 18.13
C PHE A 84 4.19 -13.36 17.50
N ILE A 85 3.99 -14.32 16.61
CA ILE A 85 5.08 -15.10 16.00
C ILE A 85 4.85 -15.15 14.49
N PRO A 86 5.77 -14.57 13.68
CA PRO A 86 5.65 -14.64 12.23
C PRO A 86 5.91 -16.07 11.75
N ASP A 87 5.06 -16.57 10.85
CA ASP A 87 5.34 -17.79 10.10
C ASP A 87 6.16 -17.45 8.86
N VAL A 88 7.48 -17.59 8.99
CA VAL A 88 8.41 -17.33 7.90
C VAL A 88 8.22 -18.31 6.74
N ASN A 89 7.66 -19.50 6.95
CA ASN A 89 7.49 -20.51 5.91
C ASN A 89 6.13 -20.43 5.23
N HIS A 90 5.29 -19.47 5.60
CA HIS A 90 4.00 -19.26 4.95
C HIS A 90 4.18 -18.95 3.47
N ASP A 91 3.40 -19.61 2.59
CA ASP A 91 3.56 -19.51 1.13
C ASP A 91 3.51 -18.05 0.65
N TYR A 92 2.56 -17.24 1.14
CA TYR A 92 2.51 -15.82 0.82
C TYR A 92 3.69 -15.02 1.39
N ALA A 93 4.21 -15.37 2.56
CA ALA A 93 5.38 -14.69 3.11
C ALA A 93 6.62 -14.96 2.25
N GLN A 94 6.79 -16.18 1.77
CA GLN A 94 7.87 -16.52 0.83
C GLN A 94 7.67 -15.88 -0.55
N TYR A 95 6.42 -15.77 -1.01
CA TYR A 95 6.10 -15.14 -2.30
C TYR A 95 6.29 -13.62 -2.31
N TYR A 96 6.19 -12.94 -1.16
CA TYR A 96 6.28 -11.47 -1.06
C TYR A 96 7.55 -10.97 -0.35
N VAL A 97 8.65 -11.72 -0.43
CA VAL A 97 9.97 -11.19 -0.06
C VAL A 97 10.46 -10.16 -1.10
N PRO A 98 11.31 -9.18 -0.74
CA PRO A 98 11.60 -8.02 -1.61
C PRO A 98 12.27 -8.35 -2.95
N TRP A 99 12.82 -9.54 -3.07
CA TRP A 99 13.55 -10.03 -4.25
C TRP A 99 12.82 -11.17 -4.98
N SER A 100 11.60 -11.52 -4.58
CA SER A 100 10.78 -12.50 -5.30
C SER A 100 10.03 -11.85 -6.46
N GLU A 101 9.50 -12.70 -7.33
CA GLU A 101 8.64 -12.28 -8.44
C GLU A 101 7.35 -11.59 -7.96
N GLY A 102 6.83 -11.96 -6.79
CA GLY A 102 5.62 -11.36 -6.21
C GLY A 102 5.75 -9.89 -5.82
N MET A 103 6.97 -9.39 -5.64
CA MET A 103 7.27 -7.97 -5.39
C MET A 103 7.70 -7.22 -6.66
N GLY A 104 7.79 -7.92 -7.80
CA GLY A 104 8.11 -7.33 -9.09
C GLY A 104 6.87 -6.83 -9.85
N PRO A 105 7.05 -6.11 -10.98
CA PRO A 105 5.95 -5.73 -11.85
C PRO A 105 5.25 -6.97 -12.45
N ASN A 106 3.94 -7.08 -12.25
CA ASN A 106 3.13 -8.18 -12.79
C ASN A 106 1.86 -7.64 -13.46
N HIS A 107 1.72 -7.87 -14.77
CA HIS A 107 0.54 -7.43 -15.54
C HIS A 107 -0.62 -8.43 -15.49
N GLN A 108 -0.38 -9.63 -14.94
CA GLN A 108 -1.40 -10.66 -14.75
C GLN A 108 -2.10 -10.53 -13.39
N ASP A 109 -1.54 -9.72 -12.48
CA ASP A 109 -2.07 -9.46 -11.14
C ASP A 109 -2.21 -7.95 -10.89
N GLY A 110 -3.41 -7.43 -11.17
CA GLY A 110 -3.76 -6.03 -10.90
C GLY A 110 -4.05 -5.73 -9.42
N ALA A 111 -4.20 -6.75 -8.56
CA ALA A 111 -4.63 -6.56 -7.18
C ALA A 111 -3.45 -6.34 -6.22
N SER A 112 -2.36 -7.10 -6.37
CA SER A 112 -1.21 -7.03 -5.44
C SER A 112 -0.60 -5.63 -5.36
N GLY A 113 -0.41 -4.95 -6.49
CA GLY A 113 0.18 -3.61 -6.52
C GLY A 113 -0.70 -2.57 -5.84
N VAL A 114 -2.01 -2.63 -6.07
CA VAL A 114 -3.01 -1.79 -5.40
C VAL A 114 -3.00 -2.02 -3.89
N PHE A 115 -3.02 -3.28 -3.48
CA PHE A 115 -3.09 -3.64 -2.06
C PHE A 115 -1.81 -3.21 -1.33
N TRP A 116 -0.66 -3.43 -1.96
CA TRP A 116 0.62 -2.93 -1.46
C TRP A 116 0.62 -1.41 -1.30
N ALA A 117 0.15 -0.67 -2.31
CA ALA A 117 0.10 0.80 -2.26
C ALA A 117 -0.80 1.32 -1.13
N ALA A 118 -1.99 0.73 -0.97
CA ALA A 118 -2.91 1.07 0.11
C ALA A 118 -2.30 0.83 1.50
N PHE A 119 -1.68 -0.33 1.70
CA PHE A 119 -1.08 -0.69 2.99
C PHE A 119 0.15 0.16 3.32
N THR A 120 0.95 0.50 2.31
CA THR A 120 2.06 1.44 2.47
C THR A 120 1.54 2.80 2.96
N LEU A 121 0.44 3.30 2.40
CA LEU A 121 -0.16 4.56 2.83
C LEU A 121 -0.79 4.47 4.24
N PHE A 122 -1.36 3.32 4.63
CA PHE A 122 -1.82 3.13 6.02
C PHE A 122 -0.65 3.15 7.02
N ALA A 123 0.47 2.52 6.66
CA ALA A 123 1.68 2.58 7.46
C ALA A 123 2.20 4.04 7.57
N MET A 124 2.13 4.81 6.48
CA MET A 124 2.51 6.22 6.47
C MET A 124 1.65 7.07 7.40
N THR A 125 0.34 6.81 7.47
CA THR A 125 -0.56 7.53 8.39
C THR A 125 -0.14 7.33 9.85
N THR A 126 0.42 6.17 10.19
CA THR A 126 0.94 5.89 11.54
C THR A 126 2.28 6.59 11.82
N ALA A 127 3.09 6.81 10.78
CA ALA A 127 4.39 7.46 10.90
C ALA A 127 4.34 9.00 10.90
N SER A 128 3.21 9.56 10.43
CA SER A 128 2.88 11.00 10.30
C SER A 128 2.82 11.72 11.66
#